data_AF-A0A7S2BMQ3-F1
#
_entry.id   AF-A0A7S2BMQ3-F1
#
_cell.length_a   1.000
_cell.length_b   1.000
_cell.length_c   1.000
_cell.angle_alpha   90.00
_cell.angle_beta   90.00
_cell.angle_gamma   90.00
#
_symmetry.space_group_name_H-M   'P 1'
#
loop_
_entity.id
_entity.type
_entity.pdbx_description
1 polymer ?
#
loop_
_entity_poly.entity_id
_entity_poly.type
_entity_poly.pdbx_seq_one_letter_code
_entity_poly.pdbx_strand_id
1 'polypeptide(L)'
;MRLGSMDGLDVCNGATHVMLQHNQLREIEDLTFFDRLQYLVVAHNHLGALSGLAHLPALQYLDASYNQIKVAEASALPPTLMALELTGNPCAERAGYRSALVGSLEGLVLLDEVRVSRKERWAARGESEPAGGDEEEEGEEEEGEEEE
;
A
#
# COMPACT_ATOMS: atom_id res chain seq x y z
N MET A 1 -11.23 16.44 -18.63
CA MET A 1 -9.80 16.44 -19.05
C MET A 1 -9.15 15.27 -18.32
N ARG A 2 -8.48 14.34 -18.99
CA ARG A 2 -7.72 13.26 -18.33
C ARG A 2 -6.24 13.62 -18.41
N LEU A 3 -5.54 13.55 -17.29
CA LEU A 3 -4.10 13.84 -17.22
C LEU A 3 -3.33 12.66 -17.83
N GLY A 4 -2.43 12.97 -18.76
CA GLY A 4 -1.50 11.99 -19.33
C GLY A 4 -0.08 12.11 -18.78
N SER A 5 0.19 13.16 -18.01
CA SER A 5 1.48 13.48 -17.40
C SER A 5 1.26 14.23 -16.07
N MET A 6 2.28 14.24 -15.22
CA MET A 6 2.30 14.89 -13.92
C MET A 6 3.01 16.26 -13.95
N ASP A 7 3.30 16.77 -15.14
CA ASP A 7 3.86 18.11 -15.35
C ASP A 7 3.07 19.20 -14.61
N GLY A 8 3.79 20.07 -13.88
CA GLY A 8 3.23 21.21 -13.17
C GLY A 8 2.68 20.91 -11.78
N LEU A 9 2.87 19.69 -11.25
CA LEU A 9 2.51 19.37 -9.86
C LEU A 9 3.49 19.93 -8.83
N ASP A 10 4.63 20.48 -9.24
CA ASP A 10 5.62 21.16 -8.40
C ASP A 10 5.03 22.35 -7.62
N VAL A 11 4.00 23.00 -8.19
CA VAL A 11 3.23 24.05 -7.51
C VAL A 11 2.47 23.54 -6.28
N CYS A 12 2.30 22.22 -6.15
CA CYS A 12 1.61 21.54 -5.05
C CYS A 12 2.56 20.96 -3.99
N ASN A 13 3.83 21.37 -3.91
CA ASN A 13 4.84 20.88 -2.94
C ASN A 13 4.33 20.75 -1.48
N GLY A 14 3.41 21.61 -1.04
CA GLY A 14 2.81 21.53 0.30
C GLY A 14 1.71 20.49 0.50
N ALA A 15 1.31 19.75 -0.54
CA ALA A 15 0.16 18.85 -0.48
C ALA A 15 0.47 17.58 0.32
N THR A 16 -0.50 17.17 1.13
CA THR A 16 -0.47 15.90 1.88
C THR A 16 -1.27 14.80 1.20
N HIS A 17 -2.21 15.18 0.33
CA HIS A 17 -3.12 14.27 -0.37
C HIS A 17 -3.14 14.63 -1.85
N VAL A 18 -2.83 13.67 -2.71
CA VAL A 18 -2.86 13.82 -4.17
C VAL A 18 -3.74 12.72 -4.75
N MET A 19 -4.78 13.15 -5.47
CA MET A 19 -5.82 12.31 -6.06
C MET A 19 -5.73 12.41 -7.58
N LEU A 20 -5.21 11.36 -8.21
CA LEU A 20 -4.95 11.27 -9.65
C LEU A 20 -5.62 10.04 -10.29
N GLN A 21 -6.65 9.50 -9.64
CA GLN A 21 -7.42 8.37 -10.16
C GLN A 21 -8.15 8.69 -11.47
N HIS A 22 -8.43 7.65 -12.26
CA HIS A 22 -9.16 7.74 -13.54
C HIS A 22 -8.51 8.66 -14.59
N ASN A 23 -7.18 8.73 -14.58
CA ASN A 23 -6.38 9.45 -15.57
C ASN A 23 -5.79 8.46 -16.60
N GLN A 24 -4.80 8.93 -17.37
CA GLN A 24 -4.12 8.15 -18.41
C GLN A 24 -2.61 8.08 -18.15
N LEU A 25 -2.19 8.20 -16.90
CA LEU A 25 -0.78 8.17 -16.50
C LEU A 25 -0.20 6.79 -16.84
N ARG A 26 0.98 6.80 -17.47
CA ARG A 26 1.72 5.57 -17.82
C ARG A 26 2.94 5.34 -16.92
N GLU A 27 3.39 6.40 -16.27
CA GLU A 27 4.48 6.39 -15.31
C GLU A 27 4.18 7.38 -14.18
N ILE A 28 4.82 7.14 -13.05
CA ILE A 28 4.91 8.11 -11.96
C ILE A 28 6.17 8.92 -12.26
N GLU A 29 5.99 10.19 -12.61
CA GLU A 29 7.09 11.10 -12.90
C GLU A 29 7.73 11.61 -11.59
N ASP A 30 8.61 12.59 -11.68
CA ASP A 30 9.36 13.08 -10.53
C ASP A 30 8.42 13.63 -9.44
N LEU A 31 8.47 12.99 -8.26
CA LEU A 31 7.71 13.38 -7.06
C LEU A 31 8.63 13.96 -5.97
N THR A 32 9.89 14.27 -6.29
CA THR A 32 10.90 14.71 -5.29
C THR A 32 10.53 15.98 -4.56
N PHE A 33 9.62 16.79 -5.10
CA PHE A 33 9.12 18.01 -4.46
C PHE A 33 7.97 17.76 -3.47
N PHE A 34 7.52 16.52 -3.27
CA PHE A 34 6.44 16.18 -2.35
C PHE A 34 6.98 15.73 -0.97
N ASP A 35 7.55 16.66 -0.21
CA ASP A 35 8.14 16.36 1.11
C ASP A 35 7.11 15.97 2.18
N ARG A 36 5.84 16.30 1.95
CA ARG A 36 4.74 16.13 2.92
C ARG A 36 3.64 15.19 2.46
N LEU A 37 3.79 14.58 1.28
CA LEU A 37 2.77 13.72 0.72
C LEU A 37 2.60 12.47 1.57
N GLN A 38 1.39 12.26 2.06
CA GLN A 38 1.00 11.14 2.92
C GLN A 38 0.07 10.16 2.19
N TYR A 39 -0.78 10.68 1.30
CA TYR A 39 -1.78 9.91 0.56
C TYR A 39 -1.65 10.16 -0.93
N LEU A 40 -1.37 9.10 -1.69
CA LEU A 40 -1.34 9.13 -3.15
C LEU A 40 -2.33 8.12 -3.71
N VAL A 41 -3.27 8.59 -4.51
CA VAL A 41 -4.24 7.74 -5.22
C VAL A 41 -4.00 7.90 -6.72
N VAL A 42 -3.55 6.83 -7.36
CA VAL A 42 -3.30 6.73 -8.81
C VAL A 42 -4.10 5.57 -9.43
N ALA A 43 -5.17 5.16 -8.77
CA ALA A 43 -6.06 4.08 -9.22
C ALA A 43 -6.62 4.32 -10.64
N HIS A 44 -6.91 3.26 -11.38
CA HIS A 44 -7.48 3.35 -12.73
C HIS A 44 -6.66 4.23 -13.70
N ASN A 45 -5.35 4.00 -13.74
CA ASN A 45 -4.43 4.58 -14.71
C ASN A 45 -3.85 3.46 -15.61
N HIS A 46 -2.72 3.71 -16.27
CA HIS A 46 -2.02 2.76 -17.13
C HIS A 46 -0.57 2.54 -16.70
N LEU A 47 -0.31 2.64 -15.39
CA LEU A 47 1.04 2.51 -14.82
C LEU A 47 1.58 1.10 -15.03
N GLY A 48 2.77 0.99 -15.63
CA GLY A 48 3.44 -0.30 -15.83
C GLY A 48 4.34 -0.75 -14.68
N ALA A 49 4.73 0.20 -13.82
CA ALA A 49 5.63 0.00 -12.69
C ALA A 49 5.37 1.06 -11.62
N LEU A 50 5.80 0.75 -10.39
CA LEU A 50 5.89 1.70 -9.28
C LEU A 50 7.34 2.18 -9.24
N SER A 51 7.60 3.41 -9.68
CA SER A 51 8.92 4.01 -9.70
C SER A 51 8.87 5.39 -9.07
N GLY A 52 9.99 5.86 -8.50
CA GLY A 52 10.06 7.20 -7.94
C GLY A 52 9.26 7.39 -6.64
N LEU A 53 8.85 6.31 -5.96
CA LEU A 53 8.11 6.40 -4.69
C LEU A 53 8.99 6.15 -3.46
N ALA A 54 10.08 5.39 -3.61
CA ALA A 54 10.95 4.99 -2.51
C ALA A 54 11.56 6.14 -1.70
N HIS A 55 11.70 7.33 -2.31
CA HIS A 55 12.30 8.50 -1.67
C HIS A 55 11.28 9.40 -0.95
N LEU A 56 9.97 9.12 -1.03
CA LEU A 56 8.94 9.96 -0.43
C LEU A 56 8.94 9.76 1.10
N PRO A 57 9.31 10.78 1.88
CA PRO A 57 9.65 10.60 3.30
C PRO A 57 8.43 10.46 4.21
N ALA A 58 7.24 10.80 3.73
CA ALA A 58 6.01 10.86 4.52
C ALA A 58 4.87 9.99 3.97
N LEU A 59 5.08 9.26 2.87
CA LEU A 59 4.00 8.54 2.20
C LEU A 59 3.57 7.34 3.05
N GLN A 60 2.30 7.30 3.42
CA GLN A 60 1.71 6.29 4.30
C GLN A 60 0.66 5.44 3.57
N TYR A 61 -0.05 6.03 2.61
CA TYR A 61 -1.10 5.37 1.85
C TYR A 61 -0.86 5.53 0.36
N LEU A 62 -0.85 4.40 -0.35
CA LEU A 62 -0.77 4.34 -1.80
C LEU A 62 -1.88 3.45 -2.36
N ASP A 63 -2.73 4.04 -3.18
CA ASP A 63 -3.66 3.27 -4.02
C ASP A 63 -3.23 3.33 -5.48
N ALA A 64 -2.74 2.20 -5.98
CA ALA A 64 -2.35 1.96 -7.36
C ALA A 64 -3.21 0.87 -8.02
N SER A 65 -4.41 0.63 -7.50
CA SER A 65 -5.34 -0.37 -8.01
C SER A 65 -5.72 -0.14 -9.49
N TYR A 66 -6.08 -1.21 -10.18
CA TYR A 66 -6.52 -1.18 -11.58
C TYR A 66 -5.55 -0.45 -12.52
N ASN A 67 -4.26 -0.80 -12.42
CA ASN A 67 -3.20 -0.36 -13.33
C ASN A 67 -2.64 -1.57 -14.12
N GLN A 68 -1.46 -1.45 -14.70
CA GLN A 68 -0.79 -2.50 -15.50
C GLN A 68 0.54 -2.92 -14.87
N ILE A 69 0.66 -2.82 -13.54
CA ILE A 69 1.90 -3.07 -12.81
C ILE A 69 2.21 -4.57 -12.85
N LYS A 70 3.34 -4.94 -13.45
CA LYS A 70 3.73 -6.35 -13.66
C LYS A 70 4.54 -6.93 -12.51
N VAL A 71 5.26 -6.07 -11.81
CA VAL A 71 6.13 -6.39 -10.68
C VAL A 71 5.99 -5.27 -9.65
N ALA A 72 5.77 -5.64 -8.40
CA ALA A 72 5.87 -4.72 -7.27
C ALA A 72 7.06 -5.18 -6.42
N GLU A 73 8.12 -4.38 -6.40
CA GLU A 73 9.28 -4.63 -5.54
C GLU A 73 9.19 -3.72 -4.32
N ALA A 74 9.42 -4.29 -3.14
CA ALA A 74 9.40 -3.52 -1.89
C ALA A 74 10.46 -2.40 -1.88
N SER A 75 11.58 -2.59 -2.60
CA SER A 75 12.64 -1.58 -2.78
C SER A 75 12.18 -0.32 -3.51
N ALA A 76 11.13 -0.42 -4.32
CA ALA A 76 10.59 0.71 -5.06
C ALA A 76 9.56 1.52 -4.26
N LEU A 77 9.17 1.02 -3.08
CA LEU A 77 8.17 1.60 -2.20
C LEU A 77 8.84 2.25 -0.99
N PRO A 78 8.24 3.32 -0.43
CA PRO A 78 8.81 3.97 0.74
C PRO A 78 8.63 3.10 1.99
N PRO A 79 9.60 3.09 2.91
CA PRO A 79 9.53 2.29 4.14
C PRO A 79 8.46 2.79 5.12
N THR A 80 7.97 4.02 4.95
CA THR A 80 6.89 4.62 5.74
C THR A 80 5.50 4.15 5.35
N LEU A 81 5.37 3.35 4.29
CA LEU A 81 4.09 2.92 3.76
C LEU A 81 3.38 1.97 4.74
N MET A 82 2.16 2.33 5.10
CA MET A 82 1.30 1.58 6.02
C MET A 82 0.16 0.87 5.29
N ALA A 83 -0.29 1.41 4.16
CA ALA A 83 -1.37 0.85 3.38
C ALA A 83 -1.05 0.90 1.88
N LEU A 84 -1.25 -0.23 1.20
CA LEU A 84 -0.95 -0.41 -0.21
C LEU A 84 -2.07 -1.17 -0.91
N GLU A 85 -2.64 -0.57 -1.94
CA GLU A 85 -3.63 -1.20 -2.81
C GLU A 85 -3.04 -1.42 -4.21
N LEU A 86 -2.93 -2.68 -4.62
CA LEU A 86 -2.50 -3.11 -5.95
C LEU A 86 -3.50 -4.07 -6.61
N THR A 87 -4.67 -4.28 -6.00
CA THR A 87 -5.80 -5.01 -6.59
C THR A 87 -6.04 -4.62 -8.05
N GLY A 88 -6.27 -5.61 -8.91
CA GLY A 88 -6.48 -5.38 -10.35
C GLY A 88 -5.22 -5.08 -11.15
N ASN A 89 -4.03 -5.32 -10.59
CA ASN A 89 -2.76 -5.32 -11.32
C ASN A 89 -2.23 -6.74 -11.56
N PRO A 90 -1.52 -7.00 -12.69
CA PRO A 90 -0.88 -8.29 -12.94
C PRO A 90 0.10 -8.74 -11.85
N CYS A 91 0.70 -7.82 -11.08
CA CYS A 91 1.59 -8.17 -9.98
C CYS A 91 0.86 -8.90 -8.84
N ALA A 92 -0.39 -8.55 -8.56
CA ALA A 92 -1.16 -9.11 -7.45
C ALA A 92 -1.52 -10.59 -7.67
N GLU A 93 -1.59 -11.03 -8.94
CA GLU A 93 -1.87 -12.41 -9.31
C GLU A 93 -0.64 -13.34 -9.21
N ARG A 94 0.55 -12.79 -8.94
CA ARG A 94 1.79 -13.57 -8.90
C ARG A 94 1.89 -14.38 -7.61
N ALA A 95 2.33 -15.63 -7.74
CA ALA A 95 2.63 -16.46 -6.58
C ALA A 95 3.68 -15.77 -5.68
N GLY A 96 3.38 -15.70 -4.38
CA GLY A 96 4.27 -15.10 -3.38
C GLY A 96 4.31 -13.57 -3.39
N TYR A 97 3.49 -12.88 -4.19
CA TYR A 97 3.39 -11.41 -4.20
C TYR A 97 3.15 -10.84 -2.80
N ARG A 98 2.11 -11.34 -2.12
CA ARG A 98 1.72 -10.87 -0.79
C ARG A 98 2.83 -11.11 0.23
N SER A 99 3.34 -12.34 0.31
CA SER A 99 4.42 -12.69 1.24
C SER A 99 5.70 -11.89 0.97
N ALA A 100 6.04 -11.61 -0.29
CA ALA A 100 7.24 -10.83 -0.62
C ALA A 100 7.14 -9.38 -0.11
N LEU A 101 5.99 -8.73 -0.32
CA LEU A 101 5.76 -7.37 0.17
C LEU A 101 5.63 -7.31 1.69
N VAL A 102 4.85 -8.22 2.28
CA VAL A 102 4.65 -8.30 3.73
C VAL A 102 5.96 -8.60 4.47
N GLY A 103 6.80 -9.50 3.95
CA GLY A 103 8.09 -9.83 4.56
C GLY A 103 9.06 -8.63 4.55
N SER A 104 9.03 -7.85 3.47
CA SER A 104 9.99 -6.76 3.21
C SER A 104 9.56 -5.40 3.77
N LEU A 105 8.27 -5.07 3.73
CA LEU A 105 7.74 -3.76 4.17
C LEU A 105 7.31 -3.83 5.64
N GLU A 106 8.24 -3.49 6.54
CA GLU A 106 8.07 -3.64 8.00
C GLU A 106 6.87 -2.87 8.58
N GLY A 107 6.59 -1.68 8.03
CA GLY A 107 5.49 -0.81 8.47
C GLY A 107 4.12 -1.12 7.86
N LEU A 108 4.03 -2.07 6.92
CA LEU A 108 2.80 -2.33 6.20
C LEU A 108 1.73 -2.98 7.09
N VAL A 109 0.60 -2.30 7.27
CA VAL A 109 -0.55 -2.73 8.06
C VAL A 109 -1.67 -3.27 7.17
N LEU A 110 -1.85 -2.69 5.99
CA LEU A 110 -2.91 -3.05 5.05
C LEU A 110 -2.33 -3.33 3.65
N LEU A 111 -2.71 -4.46 3.07
CA LEU A 111 -2.36 -4.81 1.70
C LEU A 111 -3.57 -5.41 1.00
N ASP A 112 -4.01 -4.79 -0.09
CA ASP A 112 -5.15 -5.21 -0.90
C ASP A 112 -6.42 -5.40 -0.03
N GLU A 113 -6.77 -4.38 0.75
CA GLU A 113 -7.88 -4.37 1.73
C GLU A 113 -7.76 -5.38 2.88
N VAL A 114 -6.70 -6.19 2.94
CA VAL A 114 -6.50 -7.22 3.96
C VAL A 114 -5.41 -6.80 4.95
N ARG A 115 -5.75 -6.80 6.25
CA ARG A 115 -4.80 -6.50 7.33
C ARG A 115 -3.67 -7.52 7.34
N VAL A 116 -2.45 -7.03 7.47
CA VAL A 116 -1.24 -7.83 7.62
C VAL A 116 -1.10 -8.24 9.08
N SER A 117 -1.16 -9.53 9.35
CA SER A 117 -0.98 -10.04 10.71
C SER A 117 0.50 -10.21 11.07
N ARG A 118 0.79 -10.13 12.38
CA ARG A 118 2.08 -10.49 12.98
C ARG A 118 2.57 -11.85 12.46
N LYS A 119 1.74 -12.88 12.62
CA LYS A 119 2.02 -14.27 12.21
C LYS A 119 2.35 -14.40 10.72
N GLU A 120 1.59 -13.74 9.85
CA GLU A 120 1.84 -13.71 8.40
C GLU A 120 3.23 -13.13 8.09
N ARG A 121 3.62 -12.07 8.79
CA ARG A 121 4.91 -11.40 8.59
C ARG A 121 6.10 -12.30 8.91
N TRP A 122 6.06 -13.06 10.02
CA TRP A 122 7.12 -14.03 10.31
C TRP A 122 7.15 -15.18 9.31
N ALA A 123 5.98 -15.71 8.95
CA ALA A 123 5.88 -16.76 7.95
C ALA A 123 6.49 -16.32 6.61
N ALA A 124 6.22 -15.07 6.20
CA ALA A 124 6.79 -14.48 4.98
C ALA A 124 8.33 -14.34 5.04
N ARG A 125 8.91 -14.18 6.23
CA ARG A 125 10.37 -14.14 6.44
C ARG A 125 11.01 -15.53 6.57
N GLY A 126 10.21 -16.59 6.65
CA GLY A 126 10.70 -17.93 6.94
C GLY A 126 11.13 -18.10 8.41
N GLU A 127 10.61 -17.26 9.29
CA GLU A 127 10.93 -17.22 10.71
C GLU A 127 9.77 -17.76 11.54
N SER A 128 10.07 -18.26 12.75
CA SER A 128 9.06 -18.60 13.74
C SER A 128 8.72 -17.36 14.58
N GLU A 129 7.43 -17.13 14.80
CA GLU A 129 6.97 -16.07 15.71
C GLU A 129 7.63 -16.23 17.09
N PRO A 130 8.21 -15.15 17.68
CA PRO A 130 8.76 -15.22 19.01
C PRO A 130 7.63 -15.51 20.01
N ALA A 131 7.82 -16.51 20.87
CA ALA A 131 6.87 -16.84 21.93
C ALA A 131 6.74 -15.66 22.90
N GLY A 132 5.68 -14.86 22.78
CA GLY A 132 5.33 -13.80 23.74
C GLY A 132 4.92 -12.47 23.10
N GLY A 133 3.75 -12.42 22.46
CA GLY A 133 3.16 -11.18 21.97
C GLY A 133 1.64 -11.22 22.09
N ASP A 134 1.16 -10.83 23.27
CA ASP A 134 -0.17 -10.36 23.67
C ASP A 134 -1.40 -11.02 23.03
N GLU A 135 -2.11 -11.77 23.89
CA GLU A 135 -3.51 -12.17 23.75
C GLU A 135 -4.38 -10.90 23.63
N GLU A 136 -4.82 -10.55 22.42
CA GLU A 136 -5.98 -9.67 22.28
C GLU A 136 -7.24 -10.54 22.41
N GLU A 137 -7.92 -10.38 23.55
CA GLU A 137 -9.22 -10.98 23.89
C GLU A 137 -10.23 -10.75 22.76
N GLU A 138 -10.68 -11.82 22.10
CA GLU A 138 -11.97 -11.82 21.43
C GLU A 138 -13.04 -11.91 22.52
N GLY A 139 -13.69 -10.78 22.79
CA GLY A 139 -14.88 -10.74 23.64
C GLY A 139 -16.02 -11.49 22.97
N GLU A 140 -16.34 -12.67 23.50
CA GLU A 140 -17.62 -13.33 23.29
C GLU A 140 -18.65 -12.71 24.25
N GLU A 141 -19.46 -11.77 23.76
CA GLU A 141 -20.70 -11.38 24.44
C GLU A 141 -21.75 -12.48 24.19
N GLU A 142 -21.85 -13.44 25.13
CA GLU A 142 -23.06 -14.25 25.28
C GLU A 142 -24.14 -13.38 25.95
N GLU A 143 -25.04 -12.78 25.16
CA GLU A 143 -26.31 -12.29 25.69
C GLU A 143 -27.20 -13.49 26.01
N GLY A 144 -27.31 -13.77 27.31
CA GLY A 144 -28.19 -14.76 27.88
C GLY A 144 -29.66 -14.46 27.59
N GLU A 145 -30.39 -15.52 27.25
CA GLU A 145 -31.84 -15.58 27.25
C GLU A 145 -32.35 -15.36 28.68
N GLU A 146 -33.15 -14.31 28.91
CA GLU A 146 -34.04 -14.24 30.08
C GLU A 146 -35.48 -14.46 29.61
N GLU A 147 -35.98 -15.67 29.86
CA GLU A 147 -37.39 -16.01 29.94
C GLU A 147 -37.97 -15.45 31.26
N GLU A 148 -39.04 -14.64 31.20
CA GLU A 148 -40.22 -14.70 32.10
C GLU A 148 -41.44 -14.05 31.42
#